data_AF-A0A0S8CMX3-F1
#
_entry.id   AF-A0A0S8CMX3-F1
#
_cell.length_a   1.000
_cell.length_b   1.000
_cell.length_c   1.000
_cell.angle_alpha   90.00
_cell.angle_beta   90.00
_cell.angle_gamma   90.00
#
_symmetry.space_group_name_H-M   'P 1'
#
loop_
_entity.id
_entity.type
_entity.pdbx_description
1 polymer ?
#
loop_
_entity_poly.entity_id
_entity_poly.type
_entity_poly.pdbx_seq_one_letter_code
_entity_poly.pdbx_strand_id
1 'polypeptide(L)'
;MKLQTLKIWFLVAITPVFMAIITRFIWELVVNFSISGLIMSILVTIALIGVWALLYYLAFKPELKILNSLPIWIAGAVMATGGVVGAVLHFMRFLPSPECELPWSLVIALLYFIALLNAYSILLWHVWSLWKKKRRKE
;
A
#
# COMPACT_ATOMS: atom_id res chain seq x y z
N MET A 1 2.75 14.32 -13.25
CA MET A 1 1.32 14.28 -12.91
C MET A 1 0.92 15.59 -12.24
N LYS A 2 -0.21 16.21 -12.63
CA LYS A 2 -0.72 17.41 -11.95
C LYS A 2 -1.23 17.02 -10.56
N LEU A 3 -1.21 17.95 -9.59
CA LEU A 3 -1.66 17.69 -8.21
C LEU A 3 -3.10 17.14 -8.15
N GLN A 4 -4.00 17.63 -9.02
CA GLN A 4 -5.36 17.10 -9.13
C GLN A 4 -5.40 15.63 -9.56
N THR A 5 -4.57 15.23 -10.53
CA THR A 5 -4.49 13.84 -10.98
C THR A 5 -3.93 12.92 -9.89
N LEU A 6 -2.99 13.41 -9.06
CA LEU A 6 -2.51 12.68 -7.87
C LEU A 6 -3.64 12.42 -6.86
N LYS A 7 -4.48 13.43 -6.61
CA LYS A 7 -5.63 13.32 -5.70
C LYS A 7 -6.66 12.32 -6.21
N ILE A 8 -6.99 12.36 -7.50
CA ILE A 8 -7.92 11.40 -8.12
C ILE A 8 -7.37 9.99 -8.05
N TRP A 9 -6.09 9.79 -8.42
CA TRP A 9 -5.47 8.47 -8.36
C TRP A 9 -5.38 7.93 -6.93
N PHE A 10 -5.07 8.78 -5.95
CA PHE A 10 -5.11 8.42 -4.54
C PHE A 10 -6.51 7.92 -4.13
N LEU A 11 -7.57 8.64 -4.51
CA LEU A 11 -8.96 8.24 -4.20
C LEU A 11 -9.35 6.92 -4.88
N VAL A 12 -8.91 6.68 -6.12
CA VAL A 12 -9.16 5.40 -6.80
C VAL A 12 -8.42 4.26 -6.12
N ALA A 13 -7.18 4.50 -5.70
CA ALA A 13 -6.33 3.46 -5.15
C ALA A 13 -6.61 3.14 -3.66
N ILE A 14 -7.28 4.04 -2.91
CA ILE A 14 -7.70 3.75 -1.54
C ILE A 14 -8.94 2.84 -1.46
N THR A 15 -9.78 2.84 -2.50
CA THR A 15 -10.97 1.98 -2.58
C THR A 15 -10.65 0.49 -2.44
N PRO A 16 -9.74 -0.12 -3.23
CA PRO A 16 -9.40 -1.54 -3.09
C PRO A 16 -8.78 -1.87 -1.73
N VAL A 17 -8.14 -0.90 -1.06
CA VAL A 17 -7.54 -1.10 0.27
C VAL A 17 -8.61 -1.30 1.31
N PHE A 18 -9.60 -0.39 1.35
CA PHE A 18 -10.73 -0.53 2.28
C PHE A 18 -11.54 -1.78 1.99
N MET A 19 -11.76 -2.10 0.71
CA MET A 19 -12.42 -3.35 0.33
C MET A 19 -11.64 -4.57 0.84
N ALA A 20 -10.31 -4.64 0.62
CA ALA A 20 -9.50 -5.74 1.09
C ALA A 20 -9.51 -5.88 2.63
N ILE A 21 -9.42 -4.77 3.37
CA ILE A 21 -9.49 -4.76 4.83
C ILE A 21 -10.85 -5.27 5.32
N ILE A 22 -11.96 -4.72 4.80
CA ILE A 22 -13.32 -5.11 5.20
C ILE A 22 -13.55 -6.59 4.90
N THR A 23 -13.26 -7.03 3.67
CA THR A 23 -13.45 -8.42 3.27
C THR A 23 -12.57 -9.36 4.10
N ARG A 24 -11.32 -8.97 4.41
CA ARG A 24 -10.42 -9.77 5.28
C ARG A 24 -10.97 -9.93 6.69
N PHE A 25 -11.44 -8.85 7.31
CA PHE A 25 -12.00 -8.92 8.67
C PHE A 25 -13.30 -9.74 8.71
N ILE A 26 -14.20 -9.55 7.75
CA ILE A 26 -15.43 -10.35 7.66
C ILE A 26 -15.07 -11.84 7.49
N TRP A 27 -14.14 -12.16 6.60
CA TRP A 27 -13.72 -13.53 6.35
C TRP A 27 -13.08 -14.18 7.59
N GLU A 28 -12.16 -13.47 8.26
CA GLU A 28 -11.51 -13.99 9.47
C GLU A 28 -12.53 -14.19 10.60
N LEU A 29 -13.52 -13.31 10.74
CA LEU A 29 -14.52 -13.41 11.79
C LEU A 29 -15.58 -14.49 11.54
N VAL A 30 -15.97 -14.69 10.28
CA VAL A 30 -17.14 -15.53 9.93
C VAL A 30 -16.75 -16.89 9.37
N VAL A 31 -15.60 -17.00 8.72
CA VAL A 31 -15.21 -18.20 7.95
C VAL A 31 -14.01 -18.90 8.56
N ASN A 32 -12.97 -18.15 8.97
CA ASN A 32 -11.71 -18.72 9.43
C ASN A 32 -11.22 -18.05 10.73
N PHE A 33 -11.99 -18.24 11.80
CA PHE A 33 -11.69 -17.60 13.07
C PHE A 33 -10.40 -18.15 13.70
N SER A 34 -9.39 -17.29 13.79
CA SER A 34 -8.16 -17.57 14.51
C SER A 34 -7.65 -16.31 15.24
N ILE A 35 -7.25 -16.46 16.50
CA ILE A 35 -6.71 -15.33 17.29
C ILE A 35 -5.40 -14.83 16.64
N SER A 36 -4.55 -15.75 16.19
CA SER A 36 -3.30 -15.42 15.51
C SER A 36 -3.54 -14.70 14.19
N GLY A 37 -4.49 -15.15 13.37
CA GLY A 37 -4.83 -14.51 12.09
C GLY A 37 -5.55 -13.17 12.27
N LEU A 38 -6.33 -12.97 13.34
CA LEU A 38 -6.86 -11.67 13.73
C LEU A 38 -5.76 -10.68 14.12
N ILE A 39 -4.80 -11.10 14.97
CA ILE A 39 -3.65 -10.27 15.34
C ILE A 39 -2.86 -9.86 14.09
N MET A 40 -2.57 -10.82 13.22
CA MET A 40 -1.86 -10.54 11.96
C MET A 40 -2.66 -9.59 11.05
N SER A 41 -3.97 -9.76 10.95
CA SER A 41 -4.82 -8.88 10.15
C SER A 41 -4.83 -7.46 10.71
N ILE A 42 -4.89 -7.28 12.03
CA ILE A 42 -4.77 -5.98 12.69
C ILE A 42 -3.42 -5.33 12.39
N LEU A 43 -2.31 -6.06 12.53
CA LEU A 43 -0.96 -5.54 12.25
C LEU A 43 -0.82 -5.09 10.79
N VAL A 44 -1.31 -5.89 9.84
CA VAL A 44 -1.33 -5.54 8.40
C VAL A 44 -2.20 -4.32 8.14
N THR A 45 -3.38 -4.23 8.78
CA THR A 45 -4.25 -3.06 8.67
C THR A 45 -3.60 -1.80 9.22
N ILE A 46 -2.94 -1.85 10.38
CA ILE A 46 -2.18 -0.71 10.94
C ILE A 46 -1.09 -0.27 9.96
N ALA A 47 -0.32 -1.22 9.41
CA ALA A 47 0.73 -0.92 8.44
C ALA A 47 0.16 -0.27 7.18
N LEU A 48 -0.94 -0.81 6.63
CA LEU A 48 -1.63 -0.24 5.46
C LEU A 48 -2.15 1.17 5.76
N ILE A 49 -2.84 1.37 6.89
CA ILE A 49 -3.32 2.70 7.31
C ILE A 49 -2.16 3.68 7.42
N GLY A 50 -1.03 3.27 8.01
CA GLY A 50 0.16 4.12 8.12
C GLY A 50 0.70 4.55 6.75
N VAL A 51 0.81 3.62 5.80
CA VAL A 51 1.22 3.91 4.42
C VAL A 51 0.22 4.87 3.74
N TRP A 52 -1.08 4.61 3.89
CA TRP A 52 -2.12 5.45 3.28
C TRP A 52 -2.25 6.82 3.92
N ALA A 53 -2.03 6.95 5.23
CA ALA A 53 -1.94 8.23 5.92
C ALA A 53 -0.76 9.06 5.42
N LEU A 54 0.39 8.43 5.19
CA LEU A 54 1.55 9.08 4.57
C LEU A 54 1.23 9.52 3.13
N LEU A 55 0.61 8.67 2.32
CA LEU A 55 0.20 9.02 0.96
C LEU A 55 -0.89 10.11 0.93
N TYR A 56 -1.82 10.12 1.88
CA TYR A 56 -2.82 11.17 2.04
C TYR A 56 -2.16 12.51 2.37
N TYR A 57 -1.23 12.48 3.32
CA TYR A 57 -0.43 13.64 3.68
C TYR A 57 0.27 14.23 2.44
N LEU A 58 0.86 13.38 1.58
CA LEU A 58 1.46 13.80 0.31
C LEU A 58 0.49 14.43 -0.68
N ALA A 59 -0.69 13.82 -0.83
CA ALA A 59 -1.67 14.26 -1.83
C ALA A 59 -2.39 15.56 -1.42
N PHE A 60 -2.53 15.81 -0.11
CA PHE A 60 -3.40 16.87 0.39
C PHE A 60 -2.73 17.93 1.29
N LYS A 61 -1.61 17.65 1.98
CA LYS A 61 -0.98 18.60 2.92
C LYS A 61 0.57 18.54 2.95
N PRO A 62 1.27 18.98 1.89
CA PRO A 62 2.71 18.76 1.74
C PRO A 62 3.65 19.73 2.49
N GLU A 63 3.22 20.45 3.54
CA GLU A 63 3.94 21.66 4.00
C GLU A 63 5.05 21.46 5.06
N LEU A 64 5.25 20.26 5.61
CA LEU A 64 6.32 20.01 6.60
C LEU A 64 7.66 19.86 5.87
N LYS A 65 8.46 20.93 5.84
CA LYS A 65 9.77 20.99 5.17
C LYS A 65 10.71 19.82 5.53
N ILE A 66 10.65 19.31 6.77
CA ILE A 66 11.51 18.22 7.26
C ILE A 66 11.20 16.89 6.56
N LEU A 67 9.93 16.58 6.31
CA LEU A 67 9.49 15.30 5.72
C LEU A 67 9.55 15.29 4.18
N ASN A 68 9.89 16.41 3.53
CA ASN A 68 10.01 16.52 2.07
C ASN A 68 11.44 16.35 1.55
N SER A 69 12.37 15.89 2.38
CA SER A 69 13.75 15.69 1.93
C SER A 69 13.85 14.45 1.04
N LEU A 70 14.57 14.58 -0.09
CA LEU A 70 14.77 13.48 -1.03
C LEU A 70 15.36 12.21 -0.36
N PRO A 71 16.31 12.28 0.60
CA PRO A 71 16.83 11.09 1.28
C PRO A 71 15.76 10.31 2.06
N ILE A 72 14.86 10.99 2.77
CA ILE A 72 13.77 10.34 3.51
C ILE A 72 12.85 9.59 2.54
N TRP A 73 12.56 10.19 1.38
CA TRP A 73 11.71 9.56 0.37
C TRP A 73 12.39 8.39 -0.33
N ILE A 74 13.70 8.45 -0.56
CA ILE A 74 14.46 7.30 -1.06
C ILE A 74 14.39 6.15 -0.05
N ALA A 75 14.59 6.43 1.24
CA ALA A 75 14.46 5.41 2.28
C ALA A 75 13.05 4.79 2.30
N GLY A 76 12.01 5.62 2.23
CA GLY A 76 10.62 5.15 2.12
C GLY A 76 10.38 4.30 0.86
N ALA A 77 10.93 4.69 -0.28
CA ALA A 77 10.83 3.92 -1.52
C ALA A 77 11.54 2.57 -1.42
N VAL A 78 12.72 2.50 -0.80
CA VAL A 78 13.44 1.24 -0.57
C VAL A 78 12.61 0.31 0.32
N MET A 79 12.07 0.82 1.44
CA MET A 79 11.19 0.03 2.32
C MET A 79 9.95 -0.48 1.59
N ALA A 80 9.27 0.38 0.83
CA ALA A 80 8.10 0.01 0.05
C ALA A 80 8.43 -1.02 -1.04
N THR A 81 9.61 -0.92 -1.67
CA THR A 81 10.10 -1.90 -2.66
C THR A 81 10.23 -3.28 -2.00
N GLY A 82 10.83 -3.35 -0.81
CA GLY A 82 10.92 -4.59 -0.04
C GLY A 82 9.54 -5.18 0.28
N GLY A 83 8.59 -4.33 0.65
CA GLY A 83 7.19 -4.73 0.86
C GLY A 83 6.52 -5.29 -0.39
N VAL A 84 6.69 -4.65 -1.55
CA VAL A 84 6.18 -5.14 -2.84
C VAL A 84 6.79 -6.48 -3.20
N VAL A 85 8.13 -6.61 -3.12
CA VAL A 85 8.82 -7.87 -3.41
C VAL A 85 8.34 -8.97 -2.47
N GLY A 86 8.23 -8.69 -1.18
CA GLY A 86 7.68 -9.62 -0.19
C GLY A 86 6.25 -10.06 -0.53
N ALA A 87 5.39 -9.13 -0.93
CA ALA A 87 4.02 -9.42 -1.35
C ALA A 87 3.96 -10.25 -2.63
N VAL A 88 4.81 -9.98 -3.63
CA VAL A 88 4.93 -10.81 -4.86
C VAL A 88 5.32 -12.23 -4.48
N LEU A 89 6.39 -12.40 -3.69
CA LEU A 89 6.87 -13.72 -3.28
C LEU A 89 5.82 -14.48 -2.47
N HIS A 90 5.13 -13.80 -1.56
CA HIS A 90 4.04 -14.37 -0.79
C HIS A 90 2.88 -14.79 -1.69
N PHE A 91 2.46 -13.92 -2.62
CA PHE A 91 1.37 -14.20 -3.57
C PHE A 91 1.70 -15.39 -4.48
N MET A 92 2.93 -15.46 -5.00
CA MET A 92 3.38 -16.59 -5.82
C MET A 92 3.38 -17.93 -5.04
N ARG A 93 3.68 -17.90 -3.74
CA ARG A 93 3.60 -19.08 -2.87
C ARG A 93 2.18 -19.43 -2.45
N PHE A 94 1.32 -18.42 -2.36
CA PHE A 94 -0.08 -18.57 -2.00
C PHE A 94 -0.90 -19.21 -3.13
N LEU A 95 -0.64 -18.87 -4.40
CA LEU A 95 -1.37 -19.44 -5.55
C LEU A 95 -1.46 -20.98 -5.57
N PRO A 96 -0.37 -21.74 -5.33
CA PRO A 96 -0.45 -23.21 -5.28
C PRO A 96 -0.85 -23.77 -3.91
N SER A 97 -1.19 -22.93 -2.92
CA SER A 97 -1.47 -23.39 -1.55
C SER A 97 -2.95 -23.78 -1.37
N PRO A 98 -3.27 -24.74 -0.48
CA PRO A 98 -4.67 -25.13 -0.21
C PRO A 98 -5.55 -23.96 0.25
N GLU A 99 -4.96 -22.97 0.91
CA GLU A 99 -5.65 -21.76 1.38
C GLU A 99 -6.16 -20.89 0.22
N CYS A 100 -5.62 -21.04 -0.99
CA CYS A 100 -6.11 -20.38 -2.20
C CYS A 100 -7.45 -20.95 -2.68
N GLU A 101 -7.77 -22.20 -2.33
CA GLU A 101 -9.06 -22.83 -2.67
C GLU A 101 -10.20 -22.36 -1.76
N LEU A 102 -9.88 -21.72 -0.62
CA LEU A 102 -10.88 -21.18 0.28
C LEU A 102 -11.66 -20.04 -0.40
N PRO A 103 -12.98 -19.93 -0.15
CA PRO A 103 -13.80 -18.88 -0.74
C PRO A 103 -13.22 -17.50 -0.45
N TRP A 104 -13.11 -16.68 -1.49
CA TRP A 104 -12.65 -15.28 -1.47
C TRP A 104 -11.16 -15.05 -1.20
N SER A 105 -10.37 -16.06 -0.79
CA SER A 105 -8.97 -15.86 -0.43
C SER A 105 -8.14 -15.31 -1.61
N LEU A 106 -8.32 -15.86 -2.82
CA LEU A 106 -7.67 -15.34 -4.03
C LEU A 106 -8.08 -13.90 -4.36
N VAL A 107 -9.37 -13.57 -4.20
CA VAL A 107 -9.89 -12.22 -4.46
C VAL A 107 -9.26 -11.21 -3.49
N ILE A 108 -9.20 -11.55 -2.20
CA ILE A 108 -8.57 -10.71 -1.17
C ILE A 108 -7.08 -10.51 -1.48
N ALA A 109 -6.37 -11.58 -1.82
CA ALA A 109 -4.96 -11.53 -2.17
C ALA A 109 -4.69 -10.63 -3.40
N LEU A 110 -5.53 -10.73 -4.44
CA LEU A 110 -5.45 -9.88 -5.63
C LEU A 110 -5.72 -8.40 -5.30
N LEU A 111 -6.72 -8.11 -4.48
CA LEU A 111 -7.03 -6.74 -4.06
C LEU A 111 -5.87 -6.12 -3.29
N TYR A 112 -5.26 -6.84 -2.35
CA TYR A 112 -4.07 -6.37 -1.65
C TYR A 112 -2.89 -6.15 -2.59
N PHE A 113 -2.67 -7.06 -3.53
CA PHE A 113 -1.58 -6.95 -4.49
C PHE A 113 -1.73 -5.70 -5.38
N ILE A 114 -2.92 -5.48 -5.95
CA ILE A 114 -3.23 -4.32 -6.78
C ILE A 114 -3.11 -3.02 -5.97
N ALA A 115 -3.62 -3.00 -4.73
CA ALA A 115 -3.51 -1.84 -3.84
C ALA A 115 -2.05 -1.47 -3.57
N LEU A 116 -1.20 -2.46 -3.31
CA LEU A 116 0.22 -2.26 -3.03
C LEU A 116 0.98 -1.75 -4.25
N LEU A 117 0.73 -2.31 -5.44
CA LEU A 117 1.33 -1.84 -6.70
C LEU A 117 0.97 -0.39 -7.00
N ASN A 118 -0.29 0.01 -6.76
CA ASN A 118 -0.72 1.39 -6.93
C ASN A 118 -0.03 2.33 -5.95
N ALA A 119 -0.02 1.98 -4.66
CA ALA A 119 0.66 2.76 -3.62
C ALA A 119 2.16 2.95 -3.95
N TYR A 120 2.83 1.89 -4.40
CA TYR A 120 4.23 1.93 -4.80
C TYR A 120 4.46 2.83 -6.02
N SER A 121 3.58 2.77 -7.02
CA SER A 121 3.66 3.62 -8.22
C SER A 121 3.53 5.11 -7.88
N ILE A 122 2.60 5.45 -6.98
CA ILE A 122 2.42 6.83 -6.49
C ILE A 122 3.68 7.30 -5.76
N LEU A 123 4.26 6.45 -4.91
CA LEU A 123 5.48 6.74 -4.16
C LEU A 123 6.66 7.01 -5.08
N LEU A 124 6.91 6.14 -6.06
CA LEU A 124 8.00 6.32 -7.04
C LEU A 124 7.83 7.60 -7.85
N TRP A 125 6.60 7.90 -8.29
CA TRP A 125 6.32 9.15 -8.99
C TRP A 125 6.66 10.37 -8.12
N HIS A 126 6.34 10.33 -6.82
CA HIS A 126 6.65 11.41 -5.90
C HIS A 126 8.16 11.59 -5.71
N VAL A 127 8.91 10.50 -5.49
CA VAL A 127 10.37 10.52 -5.37
C VAL A 127 11.00 11.13 -6.63
N TRP A 128 10.55 10.71 -7.80
CA TRP A 128 11.00 11.25 -9.08
C TRP A 128 10.73 12.77 -9.21
N SER A 129 9.55 13.22 -8.78
CA SER A 129 9.19 14.64 -8.79
C SER A 129 10.11 15.47 -7.90
N LEU A 130 10.44 14.98 -6.69
CA LEU A 130 11.37 15.64 -5.78
C LEU A 130 12.79 15.71 -6.37
N TRP A 131 13.27 14.61 -6.95
CA TRP A 131 14.58 14.57 -7.61
C TRP A 131 14.68 15.59 -8.75
N LYS A 132 13.67 15.64 -9.62
CA LYS A 132 13.61 16.62 -10.73
C LYS A 132 13.58 18.06 -10.23
N LYS A 133 12.86 18.34 -9.13
CA LYS A 133 12.81 19.68 -8.52
C LYS A 133 14.16 20.09 -7.94
N LYS A 134 14.90 19.16 -7.33
CA LYS A 134 16.25 19.41 -6.81
C LYS A 134 17.21 19.76 -7.95
N ARG A 135 17.24 18.97 -9.03
CA ARG A 135 18.10 19.18 -10.21
C ARG A 135 17.83 20.46 -11.01
N ARG A 136 16.67 21.09 -10.83
CA ARG A 136 16.35 22.39 -11.47
C ARG A 136 16.80 23.61 -10.66
N LYS A 137 17.20 23.39 -9.40
CA LYS A 137 17.70 24.43 -8.49
C LYS A 137 19.23 24.46 -8.42
N GLU A 138 19.87 23.42 -8.94
CA GLU A 138 21.31 23.29 -9.21
C GLU A 138 21.59 23.82 -10.61
#